data_AF-R7AP00-F1
#
_entry.id   AF-R7AP00-F1
#
_cell.length_a   1.000
_cell.length_b   1.000
_cell.length_c   1.000
_cell.angle_alpha   90.00
_cell.angle_beta   90.00
_cell.angle_gamma   90.00
#
_symmetry.space_group_name_H-M   'P 1'
#
loop_
_entity.id
_entity.type
_entity.pdbx_description
1 polymer ?
#
loop_
_entity_poly.entity_id
_entity_poly.type
_entity_poly.pdbx_seq_one_letter_code
_entity_poly.pdbx_strand_id
1 'polypeptide(L)' 'MIKPQFESRQGETDGGIVVDAAVCERVVQEVRDALAAVGFYVAGVIESPIKGASANIEYLVHAIYGR' A
#
# COMPACT_ATOMS: atom_id res chain seq x y z
N MET A 1 -3.47 -0.64 -6.75
CA MET A 1 -3.92 -1.24 -5.47
C MET A 1 -2.67 -1.56 -4.68
N ILE A 2 -2.63 -1.19 -3.41
CA ILE A 2 -1.50 -1.42 -2.50
C ILE A 2 -1.93 -2.54 -1.55
N LYS A 3 -1.11 -3.58 -1.41
CA LYS A 3 -1.40 -4.80 -0.65
C LYS A 3 -0.24 -5.09 0.30
N PRO A 4 -0.18 -4.45 1.49
CA PRO A 4 0.98 -4.49 2.38
C PRO A 4 1.59 -5.86 2.64
N GLN A 5 0.80 -6.94 2.61
CA GLN A 5 1.29 -8.31 2.71
C GLN A 5 2.28 -8.75 1.60
N PHE A 6 2.30 -8.06 0.47
CA PHE A 6 3.21 -8.33 -0.66
C PHE A 6 4.32 -7.29 -0.79
N GLU A 7 4.14 -6.09 -0.24
CA GLU A 7 5.15 -5.03 -0.28
C GLU A 7 5.93 -4.86 1.04
N SER A 8 5.50 -5.54 2.11
CA SER A 8 6.24 -5.62 3.38
C SER A 8 7.52 -6.46 3.26
N ARG A 9 8.41 -6.25 4.22
CA ARG A 9 9.71 -6.92 4.33
C ARG A 9 9.54 -8.26 5.04
N GLN A 10 10.55 -9.11 4.89
CA GLN A 10 10.60 -10.38 5.63
C GLN A 10 10.56 -10.11 7.14
N GLY A 11 9.68 -10.81 7.85
CA GLY A 11 9.48 -10.66 9.30
C GLY A 11 8.44 -9.61 9.70
N GLU A 12 7.85 -8.88 8.76
CA GLU A 12 6.77 -7.91 9.03
C GLU A 12 5.36 -8.50 8.84
N THR A 13 5.28 -9.81 8.60
CA THR A 13 4.02 -10.56 8.49
C THR A 13 3.98 -11.72 9.46
N ASP A 14 2.79 -12.00 9.99
CA ASP A 14 2.48 -13.22 10.75
C ASP A 14 1.47 -14.05 9.95
N GLY A 15 1.90 -15.23 9.49
CA GLY A 15 1.06 -16.08 8.63
C GLY A 15 0.61 -15.39 7.32
N GLY A 16 1.34 -14.39 6.83
CA GLY A 16 0.96 -13.58 5.66
C GLY A 16 0.01 -12.42 5.95
N ILE A 17 -0.19 -12.08 7.23
CA ILE A 17 -1.01 -10.95 7.67
C ILE A 17 -0.09 -9.85 8.21
N VAL A 18 -0.31 -8.61 7.76
CA VAL A 18 0.34 -7.42 8.34
C VAL A 18 -0.50 -6.92 9.50
N VAL A 19 0.03 -7.03 10.72
CA VAL A 19 -0.66 -6.61 11.96
C VAL A 19 -0.24 -5.21 12.43
N ASP A 20 0.95 -4.76 12.03
CA ASP A 20 1.50 -3.46 12.43
C ASP A 20 1.02 -2.36 11.47
N ALA A 21 0.32 -1.37 12.01
CA ALA A 21 -0.14 -0.21 11.26
C ALA A 21 1.03 0.62 10.70
N ALA A 22 2.17 0.67 11.39
CA ALA A 22 3.35 1.40 10.91
C ALA A 22 3.94 0.76 9.64
N VAL A 23 3.83 -0.57 9.49
CA VAL A 23 4.21 -1.27 8.26
C VAL A 23 3.27 -0.88 7.12
N CYS A 24 1.96 -0.82 7.38
CA CYS A 24 0.99 -0.36 6.38
C CYS A 24 1.26 1.07 5.92
N GLU A 25 1.46 2.00 6.86
CA GLU A 25 1.74 3.41 6.56
C GLU A 25 3.03 3.58 5.75
N ARG A 26 4.09 2.87 6.14
CA ARG A 26 5.36 2.89 5.41
C ARG A 26 5.20 2.36 3.99
N VAL A 27 4.53 1.22 3.80
CA VAL A 27 4.28 0.66 2.47
C VAL A 27 3.50 1.63 1.61
N VAL A 28 2.45 2.27 2.15
CA VAL A 28 1.68 3.27 1.40
C VAL A 28 2.60 4.42 0.96
N GLN A 29 3.48 4.89 1.83
CA GLN A 29 4.42 5.96 1.48
C GLN A 29 5.46 5.51 0.43
N GLU A 30 6.04 4.32 0.57
CA GLU A 30 6.99 3.75 -0.39
C GLU A 30 6.37 3.63 -1.79
N VAL A 31 5.10 3.22 -1.90
CA VAL A 31 4.39 3.17 -3.19
C VAL A 31 4.13 4.56 -3.75
N ARG A 32 3.78 5.54 -2.91
CA ARG A 32 3.59 6.93 -3.35
C ARG A 32 4.89 7.51 -3.92
N ASP A 33 6.00 7.27 -3.24
CA ASP A 33 7.32 7.74 -3.66
C ASP A 33 7.77 7.05 -4.95
N ALA A 34 7.54 5.74 -5.09
CA ALA A 34 7.84 5.01 -6.31
C ALA A 34 7.03 5.50 -7.52
N LEU A 35 5.74 5.81 -7.34
CA LEU A 35 4.89 6.41 -8.37
C LEU A 35 5.40 7.81 -8.77
N ALA A 36 5.74 8.65 -7.78
CA ALA A 36 6.28 9.99 -8.03
C ALA A 36 7.60 9.93 -8.80
N ALA A 37 8.50 9.00 -8.44
CA ALA A 37 9.80 8.84 -9.09
C ALA A 37 9.70 8.49 -10.58
N VAL A 38 8.59 7.89 -11.02
CA VAL A 38 8.35 7.53 -12.42
C VAL A 38 7.34 8.44 -13.13
N GLY A 39 7.08 9.64 -12.57
CA GLY A 39 6.32 10.70 -13.23
C GLY A 39 4.81 10.66 -13.02
N PHE A 40 4.33 9.95 -11.99
CA PHE A 40 2.93 10.02 -11.59
C PHE A 40 2.71 11.05 -10.49
N TYR A 41 1.61 11.78 -10.58
CA TYR A 41 1.03 12.52 -9.48
C TYR A 41 0.02 11.63 -8.72
N VAL A 42 0.24 11.41 -7.42
CA VAL A 42 -0.72 10.69 -6.57
C VAL A 42 -1.80 11.65 -6.10
N ALA A 43 -3.01 11.50 -6.66
CA ALA A 43 -4.15 12.34 -6.34
C ALA A 43 -4.86 11.95 -5.03
N GLY A 44 -4.71 10.70 -4.59
CA GLY A 44 -5.28 10.24 -3.33
C GLY A 44 -5.03 8.76 -3.05
N VAL A 45 -5.08 8.41 -1.77
CA VAL A 45 -5.05 7.04 -1.28
C VAL A 45 -6.15 6.88 -0.23
N ILE A 46 -6.91 5.80 -0.31
CA ILE A 46 -7.92 5.44 0.69
C ILE A 46 -7.75 3.97 1.10
N GLU A 47 -8.17 3.63 2.31
CA GLU A 47 -8.38 2.23 2.68
C GLU A 47 -9.45 1.61 1.77
N SER A 48 -9.23 0.38 1.33
CA SER A 48 -10.20 -0.39 0.56
C SER A 48 -11.43 -0.68 1.44
N PRO A 49 -12.66 -0.43 0.96
CA PRO A 49 -13.88 -0.76 1.70
C PRO A 49 -14.09 -2.27 1.87
N ILE A 50 -13.31 -3.09 1.14
CA ILE A 50 -13.33 -4.54 1.21
C ILE A 50 -11.97 -4.99 1.71
N LYS A 51 -11.96 -5.79 2.78
CA LYS A 51 -10.74 -6.41 3.28
C LYS A 51 -10.22 -7.45 2.30
N GLY A 52 -8.90 -7.54 2.16
CA GLY A 52 -8.26 -8.56 1.33
C GLY A 52 -8.52 -9.97 1.87
N ALA A 53 -8.19 -10.98 1.06
CA ALA A 53 -8.14 -12.35 1.55
C ALA A 53 -7.23 -12.42 2.79
N SER A 54 -7.67 -13.12 3.83
CA SER A 54 -6.94 -13.27 5.10
C SER A 54 -6.91 -12.03 6.01
N ALA A 55 -7.89 -11.12 5.92
CA ALA A 55 -8.08 -9.97 6.81
C ALA A 55 -7.02 -8.84 6.71
N ASN A 56 -6.15 -8.87 5.70
CA ASN A 56 -5.24 -7.76 5.41
C ASN A 56 -6.02 -6.48 5.05
N ILE A 57 -5.53 -5.36 5.56
CA ILE A 57 -5.94 -4.02 5.13
C ILE A 57 -5.26 -3.74 3.79
N GLU A 58 -6.04 -3.38 2.78
CA GLU A 58 -5.53 -3.03 1.44
C GLU A 58 -5.91 -1.58 1.12
N TYR A 59 -5.18 -0.92 0.20
CA TYR A 59 -5.42 0.48 -0.15
C TYR A 59 -5.66 0.66 -1.65
N LEU A 60 -6.58 1.57 -1.97
CA LEU A 60 -6.79 2.06 -3.33
C LEU A 60 -5.99 3.34 -3.52
N VAL A 61 -5.17 3.38 -4.56
CA VAL A 61 -4.36 4.54 -4.94
C VAL A 61 -4.83 5.06 -6.30
N HIS A 62 -5.09 6.36 -6.37
CA HIS A 62 -5.38 7.08 -7.61
C HIS A 62 -4.14 7.89 -8.02
N ALA A 63 -3.54 7.52 -9.14
CA ALA A 63 -2.34 8.15 -9.66
C ALA A 63 -2.54 8.53 -11.14
N ILE A 64 -2.01 9.69 -11.53
CA ILE A 64 -2.17 10.28 -12.86
C ILE A 64 -0.78 10.49 -13.45
N TYR A 65 -0.50 9.90 -14.62
CA TYR A 65 0.78 10.06 -15.31
C TYR A 65 0.85 11.39 -16.07
N GLY A 66 2.01 12.07 -16.01
CA GLY A 66 2.30 13.24 -16.85
C GLY A 66 1.45 14.49 -16.55
N ARG A 67 0.93 14.59 -15.32
CA ARG A 67 0.24 15.79 -14.83
C ARG A 67 1.24 16.88 -14.41
#